data_AF-A0ABD1LN46-F1
#
_entry.id   AF-A0ABD1LN46-F1
#
_cell.length_a   1.000
_cell.length_b   1.000
_cell.length_c   1.000
_cell.angle_alpha   90.00
_cell.angle_beta   90.00
_cell.angle_gamma   90.00
#
_symmetry.space_group_name_H-M   'P 1'
#
loop_
_entity.id
_entity.type
_entity.pdbx_description
1 polymer ?
#
loop_
_entity_poly.entity_id
_entity_poly.type
_entity_poly.pdbx_seq_one_letter_code
_entity_poly.pdbx_strand_id
1 'polypeptide(L)'
;MDLVIHFSKTDSDFFNGKVSVVYAVEHELASLNYSAITFENETEVPLQDELTQSDWDVLREIEISEENEMLEMEEVKERMEKDGGVWDDIYRNARKSEKLKFEVNERDEGELERTGQPVCIYEIYNGAGVWPFLHHGSLYRGLSLSRRAQRQSSDDVDAVSRLPILNDTYYRDILCEMAGMFAIANRVDSIHMRPWIGFQSWRAAGRKVELSAQAEKVLEEKVQENLRGDVIYFWGRLDLDQSVILNNDAISFWYMCDILNGGNCRTVFQDGFRQLYALPPHAEALPPMPEDGGYWSALHSWVMPTPSFLEFIMFSRMFVDSIDALHRDYSKYNLCLLGSSEIEKKHCYCRVLEILINVWAYHSARKMVYINPNTGSMEEQHPVEQRKSFMWAKYFNFSLLKSMDEDLAEAADDGDHPREMWLWPMTGEVFWQGIYEREREERYRLKMDKKRKTKEKLYERMKYGYKQKSLGG
;
A
#
# COMPACT_ATOMS: atom_id res chain seq x y z
N MET A 1 65.63 1.10 31.87
CA MET A 1 65.36 2.39 32.54
C MET A 1 63.85 2.50 32.60
N ASP A 2 63.28 1.97 33.67
CA ASP A 2 61.88 2.11 34.02
C ASP A 2 61.65 3.53 34.53
N LEU A 3 60.64 4.22 34.00
CA LEU A 3 60.12 5.42 34.62
C LEU A 3 58.62 5.25 34.87
N VAL A 4 58.36 4.89 36.13
CA VAL A 4 57.08 4.96 36.81
C VAL A 4 56.67 6.44 36.92
N ILE A 5 55.45 6.79 36.51
CA ILE A 5 54.83 8.07 36.89
C ILE A 5 53.57 7.76 37.71
N HIS A 6 53.58 8.33 38.91
CA HIS A 6 52.56 8.26 39.95
C HIS A 6 51.22 8.87 39.49
N PHE A 7 50.12 8.13 39.74
CA PHE A 7 48.78 8.69 39.78
C PHE A 7 48.55 9.36 41.16
N SER A 8 48.29 10.67 41.16
CA SER A 8 47.66 11.35 42.30
C SER A 8 46.16 11.40 42.08
N LYS A 9 45.43 10.81 43.02
CA LYS A 9 43.97 10.75 43.08
C LYS A 9 43.48 11.98 43.86
N THR A 10 42.55 12.74 43.28
CA THR A 10 41.66 13.65 44.01
C THR A 10 40.25 13.50 43.45
N ASP A 11 39.35 13.09 44.36
CA ASP A 11 37.89 13.02 44.30
C ASP A 11 37.28 14.41 43.98
N SER A 12 36.03 14.64 43.57
CA SER A 12 34.78 13.89 43.34
C SER A 12 33.79 14.84 42.62
N ASP A 13 32.84 14.26 41.89
CA ASP A 13 31.52 14.79 41.48
C ASP A 13 31.41 15.98 40.50
N PHE A 14 30.82 15.74 39.32
CA PHE A 14 29.47 16.20 38.91
C PHE A 14 29.26 16.25 37.37
N PHE A 15 28.11 15.73 36.93
CA PHE A 15 27.39 15.91 35.65
C PHE A 15 27.92 15.37 34.30
N ASN A 16 27.33 14.24 33.92
CA ASN A 16 26.65 13.92 32.65
C ASN A 16 26.64 15.02 31.56
N GLY A 17 27.20 14.72 30.38
CA GLY A 17 27.03 15.51 29.16
C GLY A 17 27.82 14.91 27.99
N LYS A 18 27.11 14.29 27.03
CA LYS A 18 27.68 13.92 25.74
C LYS A 18 28.17 15.21 25.06
N VAL A 19 29.48 15.37 24.94
CA VAL A 19 30.06 16.47 24.16
C VAL A 19 29.69 16.22 22.70
N SER A 20 28.88 17.12 22.14
CA SER A 20 28.48 17.08 20.73
C SER A 20 29.73 17.21 19.85
N VAL A 21 29.78 16.43 18.77
CA VAL A 21 30.85 16.52 17.74
C VAL A 21 31.03 17.96 17.26
N VAL A 22 29.95 18.75 17.23
CA VAL A 22 29.98 20.18 16.89
C VAL A 22 30.91 20.97 17.82
N TYR A 23 30.87 20.69 19.13
CA TYR A 23 31.69 21.40 20.11
C TYR A 23 33.18 21.03 20.01
N ALA A 24 33.48 19.80 19.60
CA ALA A 24 34.85 19.37 19.34
C ALA A 24 35.42 20.02 18.07
N VAL A 25 34.61 20.14 17.02
CA VAL A 25 34.99 20.78 15.75
C VAL A 25 35.15 22.30 15.93
N GLU A 26 34.28 22.96 16.69
CA GLU A 26 34.41 24.38 17.02
C GLU A 26 35.67 24.68 17.83
N HIS A 27 36.05 23.77 18.74
CA HIS A 27 37.27 23.93 19.53
C HIS A 27 38.55 23.65 18.72
N GLU A 28 38.51 22.76 17.73
CA GLU A 28 39.61 22.57 16.78
C GLU A 28 39.76 23.78 15.84
N LEU A 29 38.66 24.33 15.33
CA LEU A 29 38.69 25.54 14.48
C LEU A 29 39.15 26.79 15.25
N ALA A 30 38.76 26.93 16.52
CA ALA A 30 39.23 28.02 17.38
C ALA A 30 40.73 27.93 17.72
N SER A 31 41.35 26.75 17.56
CA SER A 31 42.78 26.54 17.82
C SER A 31 43.70 26.90 16.63
N LEU A 32 43.12 27.14 15.44
CA LEU A 32 43.83 27.60 14.26
C LEU A 32 44.00 29.13 14.30
N ASN A 33 44.95 29.57 15.11
CA ASN A 33 45.42 30.94 15.12
C ASN A 33 46.17 31.21 13.80
N TYR A 34 45.65 32.08 12.94
CA TYR A 34 46.34 32.53 11.73
C TYR A 34 47.72 33.07 12.11
N SER A 35 48.76 32.31 11.77
CA SER A 35 50.13 32.74 11.94
C SER A 35 50.41 33.84 10.91
N ALA A 36 50.46 35.08 11.39
CA ALA A 36 51.02 36.19 10.63
C ALA A 36 52.50 35.92 10.36
N ILE A 37 52.81 35.34 9.20
CA ILE A 37 54.17 35.24 8.68
C ILE A 37 54.33 36.34 7.64
N THR A 38 55.00 37.42 8.05
CA THR A 38 55.59 38.43 7.18
C THR A 38 56.53 37.78 6.17
N PHE A 39 56.25 37.95 4.88
CA PHE A 39 57.23 37.90 3.80
C PHE A 39 57.14 39.18 2.99
N GLU A 40 58.28 39.85 2.83
CA GLU A 40 58.46 41.02 1.98
C GLU A 40 58.46 40.61 0.50
N ASN A 41 57.83 41.45 -0.33
CA ASN A 41 57.97 41.60 -1.79
C ASN A 41 57.81 40.34 -2.67
N GLU A 42 56.62 40.17 -3.25
CA GLU A 42 56.34 40.35 -4.69
C GLU A 42 54.82 40.18 -4.91
N THR A 43 54.29 40.82 -5.95
CA THR A 43 52.87 40.92 -6.30
C THR A 43 52.13 39.58 -6.33
N GLU A 44 51.35 39.27 -5.29
CA GLU A 44 50.26 38.30 -5.36
C GLU A 44 48.99 38.90 -4.74
N VAL A 45 47.94 38.93 -5.55
CA VAL A 45 46.59 39.33 -5.16
C VAL A 45 46.07 38.30 -4.15
N PRO A 46 45.48 38.68 -3.00
CA PRO A 46 44.83 37.72 -2.13
C PRO A 46 43.69 37.07 -2.92
N LEU A 47 43.78 35.77 -3.18
CA LEU A 47 42.62 35.00 -3.60
C LEU A 47 41.63 35.03 -2.43
N GLN A 48 40.69 35.97 -2.47
CA GLN A 48 39.43 35.79 -1.77
C GLN A 48 38.81 34.53 -2.36
N ASP A 49 38.56 33.53 -1.51
CA ASP A 49 37.66 32.42 -1.82
C ASP A 49 36.26 33.04 -2.05
N GLU A 50 36.05 33.55 -3.27
CA GLU A 50 34.75 33.98 -3.73
C GLU A 50 33.95 32.72 -4.06
N LEU A 51 32.91 32.46 -3.26
CA LEU A 51 31.91 31.42 -3.49
C LEU A 51 31.51 31.42 -4.97
N THR A 52 31.80 30.32 -5.66
CA THR A 52 31.47 30.15 -7.07
C THR A 52 29.97 29.93 -7.23
N GLN A 53 29.44 30.14 -8.44
CA GLN A 53 28.03 29.84 -8.72
C GLN A 53 27.67 28.39 -8.36
N SER A 54 28.61 27.46 -8.53
CA SER A 54 28.44 26.06 -8.12
C SER A 54 28.24 25.91 -6.61
N ASP A 55 28.92 26.73 -5.79
CA ASP A 55 28.77 26.68 -4.33
C ASP A 55 27.39 27.23 -3.90
N TRP A 56 26.89 28.26 -4.58
CA TRP A 56 25.53 28.77 -4.38
C TRP A 56 24.46 27.78 -4.83
N ASP A 57 24.70 27.04 -5.91
CA ASP A 57 23.80 26.00 -6.39
C ASP A 57 23.75 24.82 -5.40
N VAL A 58 24.90 24.40 -4.86
CA VAL A 58 24.97 23.36 -3.82
C VAL A 58 24.27 23.81 -2.53
N LEU A 59 24.47 25.05 -2.07
CA LEU A 59 23.77 25.56 -0.88
C LEU A 59 22.26 25.62 -1.08
N ARG A 60 21.80 25.98 -2.29
CA ARG A 60 20.38 25.97 -2.65
C ARG A 60 19.83 24.54 -2.69
N GLU A 61 20.58 23.58 -3.21
CA GLU A 61 20.18 22.16 -3.18
C GLU A 61 20.07 21.63 -1.75
N ILE A 62 21.00 22.00 -0.86
CA ILE A 62 20.95 21.66 0.57
C ILE A 62 19.72 22.29 1.22
N GLU A 63 19.46 23.59 1.00
CA GLU A 63 18.30 24.29 1.57
C GLU A 63 16.97 23.67 1.10
N ILE A 64 16.86 23.32 -0.19
CA ILE A 64 15.71 22.61 -0.75
C ILE A 64 15.59 21.20 -0.15
N SER A 65 16.71 20.50 0.06
CA SER A 65 16.73 19.18 0.68
C SER A 65 16.26 19.23 2.14
N GLU A 66 16.76 20.18 2.93
CA GLU A 66 16.39 20.36 4.33
C GLU A 66 14.92 20.80 4.47
N GLU A 67 14.43 21.68 3.60
CA GLU A 67 13.01 22.07 3.57
C GLU A 67 12.12 20.86 3.21
N ASN A 68 12.53 20.07 2.22
CA ASN A 68 11.84 18.82 1.88
C ASN A 68 11.85 17.83 3.05
N GLU A 69 12.98 17.64 3.73
CA GLU A 69 13.08 16.77 4.90
C GLU A 69 12.16 17.23 6.04
N MET A 70 12.07 18.55 6.28
CA MET A 70 11.12 19.10 7.26
C MET A 70 9.67 18.81 6.89
N LEU A 71 9.29 19.03 5.62
CA LEU A 71 7.94 18.75 5.13
C LEU A 71 7.61 17.26 5.19
N GLU A 72 8.56 16.39 4.84
CA GLU A 72 8.41 14.94 4.95
C GLU A 72 8.23 14.50 6.41
N MET A 73 8.98 15.08 7.35
CA MET A 73 8.81 14.81 8.78
C MET A 73 7.46 15.32 9.32
N GLU A 74 6.99 16.47 8.86
CA GLU A 74 5.68 17.02 9.24
C GLU A 74 4.55 16.15 8.69
N GLU A 75 4.65 15.70 7.45
CA GLU A 75 3.71 14.78 6.82
C GLU A 75 3.68 13.42 7.54
N VAL A 76 4.83 12.87 7.90
CA VAL A 76 4.93 11.63 8.68
C VAL A 76 4.28 11.79 10.05
N LYS A 77 4.50 12.92 10.73
CA LYS A 77 3.84 13.22 12.01
C LYS A 77 2.34 13.39 11.85
N GLU A 78 1.90 14.14 10.84
CA GLU A 78 0.48 14.32 10.55
C GLU A 78 -0.19 12.96 10.28
N ARG A 79 0.48 12.02 9.61
CA ARG A 79 -0.02 10.64 9.43
C ARG A 79 -0.07 9.83 10.72
N MET A 80 0.94 9.98 11.58
CA MET A 80 0.93 9.35 12.91
C MET A 80 -0.19 9.92 13.80
N GLU A 81 -0.60 11.16 13.56
CA GLU A 81 -1.58 11.91 14.35
C GLU A 81 -2.99 11.96 13.69
N LYS A 82 -3.12 11.61 12.40
CA LYS A 82 -4.36 11.76 11.63
C LYS A 82 -5.44 10.82 12.17
N ASP A 83 -6.47 11.42 12.78
CA ASP A 83 -7.72 10.76 13.11
C ASP A 83 -8.36 10.24 11.80
N GLY A 84 -8.58 8.93 11.69
CA GLY A 84 -9.25 8.28 10.55
C GLY A 84 -10.70 8.74 10.28
N GLY A 85 -11.19 9.77 10.98
CA GLY A 85 -12.54 10.30 10.86
C GLY A 85 -12.86 10.99 9.52
N VAL A 86 -11.84 11.48 8.78
CA VAL A 86 -12.05 12.10 7.46
C VAL A 86 -12.50 11.07 6.42
N TRP A 87 -12.10 9.80 6.57
CA TRP A 87 -12.52 8.70 5.70
C TRP A 87 -14.00 8.36 5.83
N ASP A 88 -14.50 8.30 7.07
CA ASP A 88 -15.89 7.97 7.37
C ASP A 88 -16.86 8.95 6.71
N ASP A 89 -16.49 10.23 6.59
CA ASP A 89 -17.33 11.27 5.99
C ASP A 89 -17.20 11.38 4.46
N ILE A 90 -16.02 11.10 3.88
CA ILE A 90 -15.84 11.10 2.42
C ILE A 90 -16.55 9.90 1.78
N TYR A 91 -16.46 8.72 2.41
CA TYR A 91 -17.07 7.49 1.87
C TYR A 91 -18.55 7.31 2.26
N ARG A 92 -19.01 7.71 3.48
CA ARG A 92 -20.47 7.70 3.81
C ARG A 92 -21.31 8.50 2.84
N ASN A 93 -20.74 9.52 2.21
CA ASN A 93 -21.43 10.40 1.29
C ASN A 93 -21.39 9.88 -0.16
N ALA A 94 -20.53 8.92 -0.51
CA ALA A 94 -20.33 8.46 -1.88
C ALA A 94 -21.41 7.48 -2.40
N ARG A 95 -22.01 6.61 -1.58
CA ARG A 95 -23.06 5.68 -2.07
C ARG A 95 -24.18 5.41 -1.06
N LYS A 96 -25.30 6.12 -1.23
CA LYS A 96 -26.64 5.75 -0.70
C LYS A 96 -27.59 5.28 -1.80
N SER A 97 -27.15 4.47 -2.77
CA SER A 97 -28.10 3.77 -3.66
C SER A 97 -27.42 2.87 -4.69
N GLU A 98 -26.99 1.68 -4.27
CA GLU A 98 -27.13 0.51 -5.13
C GLU A 98 -27.35 -0.69 -4.20
N LYS A 99 -28.61 -1.13 -4.07
CA LYS A 99 -28.92 -2.34 -3.30
C LYS A 99 -28.33 -3.52 -4.07
N LEU A 100 -27.17 -4.00 -3.64
CA LEU A 100 -26.61 -5.23 -4.17
C LEU A 100 -27.60 -6.38 -3.97
N LYS A 101 -27.63 -7.28 -4.96
CA LYS A 101 -28.15 -8.62 -4.76
C LYS A 101 -26.98 -9.46 -4.29
N PHE A 102 -26.84 -9.62 -2.98
CA PHE A 102 -25.93 -10.62 -2.41
C PHE A 102 -26.28 -12.00 -2.98
N GLU A 103 -25.27 -12.85 -3.19
CA GLU A 103 -25.54 -14.25 -3.48
C GLU A 103 -26.28 -14.87 -2.28
N VAL A 104 -27.09 -15.91 -2.53
CA VAL A 104 -28.01 -16.48 -1.53
C VAL A 104 -27.29 -16.92 -0.24
N ASN A 105 -26.00 -17.24 -0.33
CA ASN A 105 -25.18 -17.76 0.76
C ASN A 105 -24.16 -16.76 1.31
N GLU A 106 -23.98 -15.59 0.66
CA GLU A 106 -23.10 -14.56 1.18
C GLU A 106 -23.78 -13.91 2.40
N ARG A 107 -23.11 -13.93 3.56
CA ARG A 107 -23.55 -13.19 4.75
C ARG A 107 -23.66 -11.71 4.39
N ASP A 108 -24.83 -11.17 4.68
CA ASP A 108 -25.14 -9.74 4.60
C ASP A 108 -24.42 -8.99 5.74
N GLU A 109 -24.00 -7.76 5.49
CA GLU A 109 -23.29 -6.88 6.44
C GLU A 109 -23.99 -6.82 7.80
N GLY A 110 -25.33 -6.82 7.80
CA GLY A 110 -26.12 -6.80 9.04
C GLY A 110 -25.92 -8.03 9.95
N GLU A 111 -25.39 -9.15 9.45
CA GLU A 111 -25.00 -10.30 10.29
C GLU A 111 -23.59 -10.13 10.86
N LEU A 112 -22.69 -9.51 10.09
CA LEU A 112 -21.35 -9.15 10.52
C LEU A 112 -21.39 -8.04 11.59
N GLU A 113 -22.31 -7.08 11.50
CA GLU A 113 -22.52 -6.06 12.54
C GLU A 113 -23.16 -6.66 13.79
N ARG A 114 -24.18 -7.53 13.64
CA ARG A 114 -24.83 -8.21 14.79
C ARG A 114 -23.89 -9.11 15.58
N THR A 115 -22.84 -9.63 14.93
CA THR A 115 -21.83 -10.47 15.57
C THR A 115 -20.72 -9.67 16.27
N GLY A 116 -20.67 -8.34 16.11
CA GLY A 116 -19.76 -7.46 16.85
C GLY A 116 -18.27 -7.72 16.61
N GLN A 117 -17.92 -8.40 15.51
CA GLN A 117 -16.53 -8.76 15.24
C GLN A 117 -15.80 -7.63 14.50
N PRO A 118 -14.63 -7.18 14.99
CA PRO A 118 -13.98 -5.94 14.54
C PRO A 118 -13.12 -6.13 13.28
N VAL A 119 -12.77 -7.37 12.93
CA VAL A 119 -11.87 -7.74 11.84
C VAL A 119 -12.48 -8.84 10.98
N CYS A 120 -12.17 -8.84 9.68
CA CYS A 120 -12.47 -9.93 8.75
C CYS A 120 -11.24 -10.26 7.91
N ILE A 121 -10.81 -11.51 7.90
CA ILE A 121 -9.65 -12.00 7.15
C ILE A 121 -10.14 -12.76 5.92
N TYR A 122 -9.78 -12.30 4.73
CA TYR A 122 -10.11 -12.98 3.48
C TYR A 122 -9.08 -14.03 3.12
N GLU A 123 -9.56 -15.25 2.91
CA GLU A 123 -8.73 -16.34 2.41
C GLU A 123 -8.91 -16.48 0.92
N ILE A 124 -7.93 -16.01 0.17
CA ILE A 124 -8.00 -15.97 -1.29
C ILE A 124 -7.68 -17.35 -1.85
N TYR A 125 -8.51 -17.86 -2.77
CA TYR A 125 -8.27 -19.16 -3.40
C TYR A 125 -8.77 -19.21 -4.86
N ASN A 126 -8.16 -20.12 -5.65
CA ASN A 126 -8.42 -20.25 -7.10
C ASN A 126 -8.80 -21.69 -7.52
N GLY A 127 -9.34 -22.51 -6.62
CA GLY A 127 -9.74 -23.87 -6.97
C GLY A 127 -10.34 -24.69 -5.83
N ALA A 128 -11.14 -25.70 -6.19
CA ALA A 128 -11.79 -26.58 -5.22
C ALA A 128 -10.80 -27.48 -4.44
N GLY A 129 -9.62 -27.76 -5.00
CA GLY A 129 -8.57 -28.52 -4.31
C GLY A 129 -8.00 -27.81 -3.07
N VAL A 130 -8.31 -26.53 -2.89
CA VAL A 130 -7.82 -25.69 -1.81
C VAL A 130 -8.76 -25.70 -0.59
N TRP A 131 -10.02 -26.12 -0.75
CA TRP A 131 -11.02 -26.06 0.32
C TRP A 131 -10.60 -26.67 1.68
N PRO A 132 -9.84 -27.78 1.74
CA PRO A 132 -9.39 -28.34 3.02
C PRO A 132 -8.42 -27.43 3.80
N PHE A 133 -7.79 -26.46 3.14
CA PHE A 133 -6.85 -25.52 3.73
C PHE A 133 -7.51 -24.21 4.17
N LEU A 134 -8.81 -24.03 3.88
CA LEU A 134 -9.55 -22.84 4.28
C LEU A 134 -10.06 -23.01 5.71
N HIS A 135 -9.94 -21.94 6.48
CA HIS A 135 -10.41 -21.89 7.84
C HIS A 135 -11.94 -21.89 7.89
N HIS A 136 -12.44 -22.43 9.00
CA HIS A 136 -13.85 -22.44 9.33
C HIS A 136 -14.02 -21.59 10.59
N GLY A 137 -14.75 -20.48 10.51
CA GLY A 137 -14.93 -19.59 11.64
C GLY A 137 -15.56 -18.26 11.23
N SER A 138 -15.85 -17.41 12.21
CA SER A 138 -16.37 -16.06 11.95
C SER A 138 -15.29 -15.10 11.45
N LEU A 139 -14.04 -15.30 11.89
CA LEU A 139 -12.88 -14.46 11.54
C LEU A 139 -12.47 -14.54 10.07
N TYR A 140 -12.63 -15.71 9.46
CA TYR A 140 -12.22 -15.95 8.08
C TYR A 140 -13.41 -15.96 7.13
N ARG A 141 -13.19 -15.44 5.93
CA ARG A 141 -14.15 -15.48 4.84
C ARG A 141 -13.43 -15.91 3.56
N GLY A 142 -13.96 -16.93 2.88
CA GLY A 142 -13.37 -17.37 1.62
C GLY A 142 -13.53 -16.30 0.53
N LEU A 143 -12.51 -16.08 -0.27
CA LEU A 143 -12.55 -15.20 -1.44
C LEU A 143 -12.20 -15.99 -2.70
N SER A 144 -13.21 -16.37 -3.48
CA SER A 144 -13.02 -17.15 -4.69
C SER A 144 -12.65 -16.26 -5.87
N LEU A 145 -11.53 -16.55 -6.52
CA LEU A 145 -11.13 -15.91 -7.78
C LEU A 145 -11.85 -16.50 -9.02
N SER A 146 -12.69 -17.52 -8.83
CA SER A 146 -13.41 -18.20 -9.91
C SER A 146 -14.77 -18.70 -9.45
N ARG A 147 -15.85 -18.32 -10.14
CA ARG A 147 -17.21 -18.83 -9.87
C ARG A 147 -17.30 -20.35 -9.82
N ARG A 148 -16.50 -21.05 -10.63
CA ARG A 148 -16.50 -22.52 -10.67
C ARG A 148 -15.84 -23.17 -9.46
N ALA A 149 -15.00 -22.41 -8.74
CA ALA A 149 -14.26 -22.89 -7.58
C ALA A 149 -15.00 -22.64 -6.26
N GLN A 150 -16.09 -21.87 -6.27
CA GLN A 150 -16.79 -21.45 -5.06
C GLN A 150 -17.43 -22.63 -4.31
N ARG A 151 -17.35 -22.60 -2.99
CA ARG A 151 -18.03 -23.57 -2.12
C ARG A 151 -19.54 -23.28 -2.13
N GLN A 152 -20.34 -24.22 -2.64
CA GLN A 152 -21.80 -24.06 -2.87
C GLN A 152 -22.65 -23.79 -1.62
N SER A 153 -22.09 -23.88 -0.42
CA SER A 153 -22.80 -23.71 0.86
C SER A 153 -21.99 -22.93 1.90
N SER A 154 -20.92 -22.25 1.48
CA SER A 154 -20.09 -21.42 2.35
C SER A 154 -20.43 -19.95 2.14
N ASP A 155 -20.15 -19.14 3.17
CA ASP A 155 -20.11 -17.69 3.04
C ASP A 155 -18.81 -17.25 2.35
N ASP A 156 -18.65 -17.66 1.10
CA ASP A 156 -17.52 -17.27 0.28
C ASP A 156 -17.93 -16.17 -0.68
N VAL A 157 -17.09 -15.14 -0.76
CA VAL A 157 -17.23 -14.04 -1.70
C VAL A 157 -16.87 -14.48 -3.12
N ASP A 158 -17.71 -14.13 -4.10
CA ASP A 158 -17.33 -14.20 -5.52
C ASP A 158 -16.58 -12.93 -5.96
N ALA A 159 -15.25 -13.02 -6.09
CA ALA A 159 -14.44 -11.91 -6.59
C ALA A 159 -14.81 -11.52 -8.03
N VAL A 160 -15.23 -12.48 -8.87
CA VAL A 160 -15.55 -12.25 -10.29
C VAL A 160 -16.82 -11.40 -10.43
N SER A 161 -17.80 -11.56 -9.53
CA SER A 161 -18.99 -10.69 -9.48
C SER A 161 -18.64 -9.24 -9.18
N ARG A 162 -17.59 -9.01 -8.38
CA ARG A 162 -17.18 -7.68 -7.89
C ARG A 162 -16.18 -7.01 -8.81
N LEU A 163 -15.35 -7.79 -9.51
CA LEU A 163 -14.37 -7.28 -10.47
C LEU A 163 -14.42 -8.12 -11.76
N PRO A 164 -15.20 -7.70 -12.78
CA PRO A 164 -15.45 -8.50 -13.98
C PRO A 164 -14.20 -8.90 -14.80
N ILE A 165 -13.09 -8.16 -14.66
CA ILE A 165 -11.82 -8.50 -15.33
C ILE A 165 -11.32 -9.91 -14.97
N LEU A 166 -11.69 -10.42 -13.80
CA LEU A 166 -11.31 -11.75 -13.30
C LEU A 166 -12.00 -12.91 -14.04
N ASN A 167 -12.97 -12.60 -14.90
CA ASN A 167 -13.56 -13.60 -15.79
C ASN A 167 -12.57 -14.01 -16.90
N ASP A 168 -11.63 -13.14 -17.24
CA ASP A 168 -10.51 -13.48 -18.11
C ASP A 168 -9.42 -14.21 -17.32
N THR A 169 -9.07 -15.42 -17.77
CA THR A 169 -8.01 -16.23 -17.17
C THR A 169 -6.66 -15.53 -17.18
N TYR A 170 -6.38 -14.74 -18.22
CA TYR A 170 -5.11 -14.02 -18.33
C TYR A 170 -4.94 -13.04 -17.17
N TYR A 171 -5.90 -12.14 -16.94
CA TYR A 171 -5.83 -11.16 -15.86
C TYR A 171 -5.89 -11.81 -14.48
N ARG A 172 -6.71 -12.86 -14.32
CA ARG A 172 -6.74 -13.61 -13.06
C ARG A 172 -5.39 -14.24 -12.74
N ASP A 173 -4.71 -14.79 -13.72
CA ASP A 173 -3.47 -15.52 -13.50
C ASP A 173 -2.27 -14.57 -13.33
N ILE A 174 -2.19 -13.44 -14.06
CA ILE A 174 -1.10 -12.48 -13.87
C ILE A 174 -1.20 -11.69 -12.55
N LEU A 175 -2.42 -11.38 -12.07
CA LEU A 175 -2.66 -10.62 -10.84
C LEU A 175 -2.75 -11.52 -9.59
N CYS A 176 -3.05 -12.82 -9.76
CA CYS A 176 -3.24 -13.79 -8.69
C CYS A 176 -4.12 -13.28 -7.54
N GLU A 177 -3.59 -13.33 -6.31
CA GLU A 177 -4.30 -13.02 -5.07
C GLU A 177 -4.54 -11.50 -4.92
N MET A 178 -3.67 -10.66 -5.48
CA MET A 178 -3.87 -9.20 -5.52
C MET A 178 -5.18 -8.83 -6.24
N ALA A 179 -5.55 -9.61 -7.26
CA ALA A 179 -6.81 -9.43 -7.98
C ALA A 179 -8.04 -9.60 -7.07
N GLY A 180 -7.96 -10.49 -6.08
CA GLY A 180 -8.98 -10.65 -5.05
C GLY A 180 -9.07 -9.41 -4.15
N MET A 181 -7.93 -8.86 -3.75
CA MET A 181 -7.89 -7.62 -2.96
C MET A 181 -8.52 -6.45 -3.71
N PHE A 182 -8.22 -6.31 -5.00
CA PHE A 182 -8.86 -5.33 -5.88
C PHE A 182 -10.39 -5.52 -5.93
N ALA A 183 -10.87 -6.76 -5.99
CA ALA A 183 -12.30 -7.04 -5.97
C ALA A 183 -12.99 -6.67 -4.65
N ILE A 184 -12.31 -6.82 -3.51
CA ILE A 184 -12.83 -6.35 -2.22
C ILE A 184 -12.85 -4.82 -2.17
N ALA A 185 -11.78 -4.15 -2.60
CA ALA A 185 -11.69 -2.70 -2.62
C ALA A 185 -12.73 -2.04 -3.54
N ASN A 186 -12.99 -2.63 -4.72
CA ASN A 186 -13.95 -2.09 -5.70
C ASN A 186 -15.36 -1.90 -5.13
N ARG A 187 -15.71 -2.63 -4.07
CA ARG A 187 -17.03 -2.61 -3.45
C ARG A 187 -16.95 -2.52 -1.92
N VAL A 188 -15.90 -1.89 -1.40
CA VAL A 188 -15.59 -1.84 0.05
C VAL A 188 -16.79 -1.38 0.89
N ASP A 189 -17.53 -0.36 0.46
CA ASP A 189 -18.69 0.19 1.18
C ASP A 189 -19.84 -0.79 1.40
N SER A 190 -19.92 -1.80 0.54
CA SER A 190 -20.96 -2.82 0.63
C SER A 190 -20.55 -4.06 1.41
N ILE A 191 -19.28 -4.14 1.81
CA ILE A 191 -18.65 -5.34 2.38
C ILE A 191 -17.93 -5.03 3.71
N HIS A 192 -17.61 -3.75 3.97
CA HIS A 192 -16.79 -3.34 5.11
C HIS A 192 -17.27 -2.03 5.72
N MET A 193 -18.33 -2.11 6.55
CA MET A 193 -18.55 -1.12 7.62
C MET A 193 -17.62 -1.36 8.84
N ARG A 194 -16.76 -2.40 8.76
CA ARG A 194 -15.79 -2.77 9.81
C ARG A 194 -14.49 -1.97 9.68
N PRO A 195 -13.85 -1.61 10.82
CA PRO A 195 -12.64 -0.81 10.80
C PRO A 195 -11.39 -1.57 10.31
N TRP A 196 -11.37 -2.91 10.36
CA TRP A 196 -10.18 -3.70 10.02
C TRP A 196 -10.46 -4.81 9.00
N ILE A 197 -9.53 -4.95 8.06
CA ILE A 197 -9.53 -5.94 6.99
C ILE A 197 -8.20 -6.67 6.97
N GLY A 198 -8.23 -7.97 6.70
CA GLY A 198 -7.04 -8.77 6.49
C GLY A 198 -7.17 -9.71 5.34
N PHE A 199 -6.04 -10.30 5.01
CA PHE A 199 -5.92 -11.31 3.99
C PHE A 199 -5.03 -12.44 4.49
N GLN A 200 -5.20 -13.59 3.85
CA GLN A 200 -4.33 -14.74 3.98
C GLN A 200 -4.36 -15.50 2.66
N SER A 201 -3.19 -15.80 2.09
CA SER A 201 -3.11 -16.80 1.03
C SER A 201 -3.49 -18.16 1.58
N TRP A 202 -4.25 -18.93 0.82
CA TRP A 202 -4.45 -20.35 1.11
C TRP A 202 -3.14 -21.14 1.26
N ARG A 203 -2.05 -20.64 0.68
CA ARG A 203 -0.70 -21.22 0.79
C ARG A 203 -0.14 -21.14 2.21
N ALA A 204 -0.60 -20.18 3.02
CA ALA A 204 -0.17 -20.02 4.41
C ALA A 204 -0.52 -21.26 5.23
N ALA A 205 -1.77 -21.74 5.12
CA ALA A 205 -2.22 -22.99 5.74
C ALA A 205 -1.41 -24.22 5.25
N GLY A 206 -1.12 -24.27 3.94
CA GLY A 206 -0.28 -25.34 3.38
C GLY A 206 1.17 -25.34 3.92
N ARG A 207 1.67 -24.19 4.36
CA ARG A 207 3.01 -24.01 4.92
C ARG A 207 3.05 -24.00 6.44
N LYS A 208 1.92 -24.20 7.13
CA LYS A 208 1.80 -24.13 8.60
C LYS A 208 2.18 -22.77 9.16
N VAL A 209 1.79 -21.71 8.45
CA VAL A 209 2.02 -20.30 8.81
C VAL A 209 0.70 -19.59 9.08
N GLU A 210 -0.39 -20.32 9.29
CA GLU A 210 -1.68 -19.80 9.75
C GLU A 210 -1.66 -19.43 11.24
N LEU A 211 -2.52 -18.49 11.64
CA LEU A 211 -2.66 -18.13 13.05
C LEU A 211 -3.30 -19.29 13.83
N SER A 212 -2.76 -19.60 15.01
CA SER A 212 -3.41 -20.47 15.97
C SER A 212 -4.62 -19.77 16.58
N ALA A 213 -5.58 -20.54 17.12
CA ALA A 213 -6.72 -19.97 17.85
C ALA A 213 -6.30 -19.02 18.99
N GLN A 214 -5.12 -19.25 19.58
CA GLN A 214 -4.56 -18.34 20.59
C GLN A 214 -4.08 -17.03 19.96
N ALA A 215 -3.37 -17.09 18.83
CA ALA A 215 -2.88 -15.90 18.13
C ALA A 215 -4.03 -15.07 17.51
N GLU A 216 -5.06 -15.74 16.98
CA GLU A 216 -6.30 -15.12 16.50
C GLU A 216 -6.96 -14.28 17.59
N LYS A 217 -7.11 -14.86 18.78
CA LYS A 217 -7.70 -14.15 19.92
C LYS A 217 -6.88 -12.91 20.31
N VAL A 218 -5.55 -13.03 20.36
CA VAL A 218 -4.66 -11.91 20.69
C VAL A 218 -4.75 -10.80 19.63
N LEU A 219 -4.85 -11.16 18.35
CA LEU A 219 -5.07 -10.21 17.27
C LEU A 219 -6.42 -9.50 17.42
N GLU A 220 -7.51 -10.23 17.66
CA GLU A 220 -8.84 -9.64 17.84
C GLU A 220 -8.87 -8.66 19.03
N GLU A 221 -8.28 -9.03 20.17
CA GLU A 221 -8.16 -8.16 21.34
C GLU A 221 -7.38 -6.87 21.01
N LYS A 222 -6.26 -6.99 20.28
CA LYS A 222 -5.43 -5.83 19.92
C LYS A 222 -6.09 -4.89 18.91
N VAL A 223 -6.80 -5.44 17.96
CA VAL A 223 -7.59 -4.66 17.00
C VAL A 223 -8.71 -3.87 17.70
N GLN A 224 -9.33 -4.43 18.74
CA GLN A 224 -10.34 -3.71 19.54
C GLN A 224 -9.73 -2.62 20.42
N GLU A 225 -8.51 -2.81 20.93
CA GLU A 225 -7.81 -1.78 21.69
C GLU A 225 -7.35 -0.61 20.79
N ASN A 226 -6.88 -0.94 19.58
CA ASN A 226 -6.27 0.01 18.64
C ASN A 226 -7.26 0.48 17.55
N LEU A 227 -8.44 0.96 17.93
CA LEU A 227 -9.45 1.41 16.95
C LEU A 227 -9.00 2.57 16.03
N ARG A 228 -7.89 3.25 16.36
CA ARG A 228 -7.40 4.44 15.65
C ARG A 228 -5.93 4.39 15.24
N GLY A 229 -5.23 3.29 15.52
CA GLY A 229 -3.80 3.17 15.23
C GLY A 229 -3.54 2.70 13.80
N ASP A 230 -2.67 3.39 13.07
CA ASP A 230 -2.27 2.99 11.72
C ASP A 230 -1.15 1.93 11.78
N VAL A 231 -1.58 0.69 12.00
CA VAL A 231 -0.72 -0.47 12.25
C VAL A 231 -1.08 -1.60 11.29
N ILE A 232 -0.05 -2.26 10.75
CA ILE A 232 -0.17 -3.47 9.97
C ILE A 232 0.34 -4.62 10.82
N TYR A 233 -0.54 -5.55 11.15
CA TYR A 233 -0.20 -6.81 11.76
C TYR A 233 0.08 -7.84 10.69
N PHE A 234 1.20 -8.56 10.75
CA PHE A 234 1.50 -9.62 9.80
C PHE A 234 2.12 -10.83 10.50
N TRP A 235 1.96 -12.01 9.91
CA TRP A 235 2.46 -13.26 10.51
C TRP A 235 3.14 -14.20 9.51
N GLY A 236 2.85 -14.05 8.21
CA GLY A 236 3.60 -14.71 7.15
C GLY A 236 4.95 -14.03 6.96
N ARG A 237 6.04 -14.78 7.11
CA ARG A 237 7.41 -14.25 6.96
C ARG A 237 7.98 -14.53 5.58
N LEU A 238 8.67 -13.54 5.04
CA LEU A 238 9.55 -13.69 3.89
C LEU A 238 10.85 -14.37 4.34
N ASP A 239 10.85 -15.70 4.46
CA ASP A 239 12.05 -16.49 4.75
C ASP A 239 12.37 -17.40 3.56
N LEU A 240 13.66 -17.53 3.22
CA LEU A 240 14.17 -18.59 2.35
C LEU A 240 14.39 -19.86 3.19
N ASP A 241 14.12 -21.03 2.61
CA ASP A 241 14.37 -22.30 3.30
C ASP A 241 15.83 -22.34 3.81
N GLN A 242 16.01 -22.64 5.10
CA GLN A 242 17.29 -22.69 5.82
C GLN A 242 18.42 -23.45 5.08
N SER A 243 18.07 -24.32 4.13
CA SER A 243 19.03 -25.05 3.29
C SER A 243 19.86 -24.18 2.33
N VAL A 244 19.43 -22.95 2.02
CA VAL A 244 20.15 -22.01 1.14
C VAL A 244 21.03 -21.04 1.95
N ILE A 245 20.81 -20.94 3.26
CA ILE A 245 21.46 -19.98 4.17
C ILE A 245 22.74 -20.62 4.72
N LEU A 246 23.73 -20.88 3.86
CA LEU A 246 25.02 -21.43 4.29
C LEU A 246 26.05 -20.36 4.70
N ASN A 247 25.73 -19.07 4.59
CA ASN A 247 26.60 -17.98 5.03
C ASN A 247 25.80 -16.98 5.90
N ASN A 248 26.42 -16.55 7.01
CA ASN A 248 25.89 -15.67 8.07
C ASN A 248 25.57 -14.22 7.63
N ASP A 249 25.46 -13.95 6.34
CA ASP A 249 25.16 -12.61 5.84
C ASP A 249 23.64 -12.41 5.79
N ALA A 250 23.16 -11.33 6.42
CA ALA A 250 21.76 -10.95 6.36
C ALA A 250 21.35 -10.75 4.89
N ILE A 251 20.39 -11.54 4.42
CA ILE A 251 19.91 -11.49 3.03
C ILE A 251 19.02 -10.24 2.91
N SER A 252 19.43 -9.28 2.07
CA SER A 252 18.68 -8.03 1.91
C SER A 252 17.32 -8.23 1.24
N PHE A 253 16.38 -7.30 1.49
CA PHE A 253 15.01 -7.36 0.93
C PHE A 253 15.00 -7.51 -0.60
N TRP A 254 15.73 -6.64 -1.30
CA TRP A 254 15.78 -6.67 -2.76
C TRP A 254 16.47 -7.93 -3.29
N TYR A 255 17.49 -8.43 -2.59
CA TYR A 255 18.14 -9.67 -2.96
C TYR A 255 17.21 -10.89 -2.80
N MET A 256 16.42 -10.95 -1.72
CA MET A 256 15.34 -11.94 -1.59
C MET A 256 14.34 -11.83 -2.72
N CYS A 257 13.94 -10.60 -3.08
CA CYS A 257 13.01 -10.41 -4.17
C CYS A 257 13.57 -10.91 -5.51
N ASP A 258 14.83 -10.63 -5.80
CA ASP A 258 15.50 -11.08 -7.01
C ASP A 258 15.57 -12.61 -7.07
N ILE A 259 15.91 -13.29 -5.96
CA ILE A 259 15.87 -14.77 -5.88
C ILE A 259 14.48 -15.31 -6.21
N LEU A 260 13.43 -14.67 -5.70
CA LEU A 260 12.05 -15.10 -5.93
C LEU A 260 11.54 -14.76 -7.34
N ASN A 261 12.15 -13.85 -8.08
CA ASN A 261 11.62 -13.33 -9.35
C ASN A 261 12.62 -13.41 -10.51
N GLY A 262 13.44 -14.47 -10.55
CA GLY A 262 14.33 -14.74 -11.67
C GLY A 262 15.45 -13.70 -11.86
N GLY A 263 15.80 -12.96 -10.81
CA GLY A 263 16.89 -11.97 -10.80
C GLY A 263 16.50 -10.57 -11.27
N ASN A 264 15.24 -10.32 -11.64
CA ASN A 264 14.81 -9.08 -12.28
C ASN A 264 13.88 -8.22 -11.42
N CYS A 265 13.64 -8.57 -10.16
CA CYS A 265 12.68 -7.86 -9.32
C CYS A 265 13.08 -6.40 -9.15
N ARG A 266 14.34 -6.14 -8.79
CA ARG A 266 14.84 -4.79 -8.56
C ARG A 266 14.64 -3.90 -9.79
N THR A 267 15.00 -4.41 -10.96
CA THR A 267 14.85 -3.71 -12.24
C THR A 267 13.39 -3.42 -12.54
N VAL A 268 12.51 -4.42 -12.45
CA VAL A 268 11.08 -4.24 -12.72
C VAL A 268 10.43 -3.27 -11.73
N PHE A 269 10.81 -3.33 -10.46
CA PHE A 269 10.28 -2.40 -9.45
C PHE A 269 10.75 -0.98 -9.72
N GLN A 270 12.05 -0.80 -9.97
CA GLN A 270 12.64 0.50 -10.29
C GLN A 270 12.00 1.12 -11.54
N ASP A 271 11.87 0.34 -12.61
CA ASP A 271 11.32 0.83 -13.87
C ASP A 271 9.81 1.07 -13.75
N GLY A 272 9.08 0.20 -13.03
CA GLY A 272 7.65 0.37 -12.75
C GLY A 272 7.38 1.62 -11.90
N PHE A 273 8.21 1.87 -10.89
CA PHE A 273 8.12 3.06 -10.05
C PHE A 273 8.48 4.33 -10.83
N ARG A 274 9.51 4.26 -11.69
CA ARG A 274 9.87 5.36 -12.60
C ARG A 274 8.72 5.69 -13.55
N GLN A 275 8.09 4.66 -14.13
CA GLN A 275 6.94 4.80 -15.02
C GLN A 275 5.73 5.41 -14.29
N LEU A 276 5.45 4.93 -13.07
CA LEU A 276 4.34 5.41 -12.24
C LEU A 276 4.39 6.92 -11.98
N TYR A 277 5.55 7.42 -11.57
CA TYR A 277 5.73 8.83 -11.22
C TYR A 277 6.33 9.67 -12.36
N ALA A 278 6.45 9.11 -13.57
CA ALA A 278 7.10 9.74 -14.72
C ALA A 278 8.50 10.34 -14.40
N LEU A 279 9.29 9.62 -13.59
CA LEU A 279 10.60 10.11 -13.15
C LEU A 279 11.61 10.10 -14.32
N PRO A 280 12.53 11.07 -14.37
CA PRO A 280 13.53 11.11 -15.42
C PRO A 280 14.51 9.92 -15.29
N PRO A 281 15.22 9.52 -16.36
CA PRO A 281 16.07 8.32 -16.35
C PRO A 281 17.19 8.32 -15.30
N HIS A 282 17.65 9.50 -14.89
CA HIS A 282 18.72 9.69 -13.91
C HIS A 282 18.22 9.78 -12.47
N ALA A 283 16.91 9.90 -12.24
CA ALA A 283 16.36 9.91 -10.89
C ALA A 283 16.39 8.51 -10.28
N GLU A 284 16.69 8.45 -8.99
CA GLU A 284 16.55 7.24 -8.20
C GLU A 284 15.07 6.84 -8.17
N ALA A 285 14.80 5.57 -8.49
CA ALA A 285 13.43 5.05 -8.59
C ALA A 285 13.25 3.70 -7.88
N LEU A 286 14.30 3.18 -7.23
CA LEU A 286 14.20 1.99 -6.40
C LEU A 286 14.13 2.43 -4.93
N PRO A 287 12.99 2.24 -4.25
CA PRO A 287 12.89 2.63 -2.85
C PRO A 287 13.89 1.84 -1.96
N PRO A 288 14.64 2.51 -1.07
CA PRO A 288 15.64 1.86 -0.24
C PRO A 288 14.98 1.02 0.85
N MET A 289 15.45 -0.22 1.02
CA MET A 289 14.95 -1.16 2.02
C MET A 289 16.10 -1.57 2.95
N PRO A 290 15.92 -1.55 4.28
CA PRO A 290 17.02 -1.70 5.23
C PRO A 290 17.50 -3.16 5.36
N GLU A 291 18.73 -3.30 5.87
CA GLU A 291 19.34 -4.55 6.30
C GLU A 291 19.49 -4.58 7.83
N ASP A 292 18.41 -4.24 8.54
CA ASP A 292 18.37 -4.12 10.01
C ASP A 292 18.00 -5.44 10.73
N GLY A 293 17.80 -6.52 9.97
CA GLY A 293 17.45 -7.85 10.48
C GLY A 293 15.97 -8.04 10.84
N GLY A 294 15.11 -7.05 10.55
CA GLY A 294 13.67 -7.19 10.74
C GLY A 294 13.01 -8.13 9.74
N TYR A 295 11.80 -8.60 10.07
CA TYR A 295 11.02 -9.50 9.22
C TYR A 295 10.11 -8.74 8.26
N TRP A 296 9.94 -9.32 7.06
CA TRP A 296 9.03 -8.83 6.03
C TRP A 296 7.82 -9.74 5.86
N SER A 297 6.68 -9.16 5.50
CA SER A 297 5.44 -9.89 5.24
C SER A 297 5.53 -10.70 3.94
N ALA A 298 4.94 -11.89 3.94
CA ALA A 298 4.75 -12.75 2.77
C ALA A 298 3.37 -13.41 2.78
N LEU A 299 3.01 -14.10 1.68
CA LEU A 299 1.78 -14.88 1.50
C LEU A 299 0.49 -14.07 1.76
N HIS A 300 0.56 -12.74 1.61
CA HIS A 300 -0.53 -11.82 1.92
C HIS A 300 -1.13 -12.04 3.32
N SER A 301 -0.31 -12.46 4.29
CA SER A 301 -0.72 -12.81 5.65
C SER A 301 -0.63 -11.59 6.58
N TRP A 302 -1.60 -10.70 6.46
CA TRP A 302 -1.64 -9.44 7.21
C TRP A 302 -3.05 -8.91 7.45
N VAL A 303 -3.19 -8.01 8.42
CA VAL A 303 -4.40 -7.29 8.83
C VAL A 303 -4.06 -5.82 9.07
N MET A 304 -4.89 -4.90 8.58
CA MET A 304 -4.73 -3.45 8.76
C MET A 304 -6.08 -2.72 8.79
N PRO A 305 -6.11 -1.44 9.20
CA PRO A 305 -7.32 -0.63 9.09
C PRO A 305 -7.79 -0.50 7.64
N THR A 306 -9.11 -0.48 7.44
CA THR A 306 -9.75 -0.33 6.12
C THR A 306 -9.25 0.92 5.35
N PRO A 307 -9.06 2.09 5.99
CA PRO A 307 -8.47 3.26 5.31
C PRO A 307 -7.07 2.98 4.73
N SER A 308 -6.19 2.37 5.53
CA SER A 308 -4.82 2.02 5.14
C SER A 308 -4.82 1.00 4.00
N PHE A 309 -5.75 0.03 4.04
CA PHE A 309 -5.96 -0.90 2.94
C PHE A 309 -6.36 -0.20 1.64
N LEU A 310 -7.27 0.77 1.68
CA LEU A 310 -7.70 1.48 0.48
C LEU A 310 -6.56 2.32 -0.13
N GLU A 311 -5.74 2.96 0.70
CA GLU A 311 -4.55 3.66 0.24
C GLU A 311 -3.54 2.69 -0.40
N PHE A 312 -3.30 1.53 0.21
CA PHE A 312 -2.45 0.50 -0.37
C PHE A 312 -2.97 0.03 -1.73
N ILE A 313 -4.29 -0.17 -1.87
CA ILE A 313 -4.89 -0.62 -3.12
C ILE A 313 -4.80 0.45 -4.20
N MET A 314 -5.03 1.72 -3.86
CA MET A 314 -4.85 2.85 -4.78
C MET A 314 -3.44 2.88 -5.37
N PHE A 315 -2.42 2.83 -4.50
CA PHE A 315 -1.02 2.71 -4.93
C PHE A 315 -0.79 1.45 -5.78
N SER A 316 -1.25 0.29 -5.31
CA SER A 316 -1.01 -0.99 -5.96
C SER A 316 -1.61 -1.07 -7.37
N ARG A 317 -2.78 -0.48 -7.59
CA ARG A 317 -3.43 -0.46 -8.92
C ARG A 317 -2.63 0.36 -9.93
N MET A 318 -2.14 1.53 -9.53
CA MET A 318 -1.30 2.37 -10.40
C MET A 318 0.06 1.72 -10.64
N PHE A 319 0.65 1.09 -9.62
CA PHE A 319 1.91 0.35 -9.78
C PHE A 319 1.77 -0.86 -10.71
N VAL A 320 0.70 -1.65 -10.55
CA VAL A 320 0.36 -2.77 -11.45
C VAL A 320 0.20 -2.30 -12.90
N ASP A 321 -0.47 -1.17 -13.11
CA ASP A 321 -0.62 -0.58 -14.44
C ASP A 321 0.72 -0.23 -15.08
N SER A 322 1.63 0.33 -14.27
CA SER A 322 2.96 0.77 -14.68
C SER A 322 3.84 -0.42 -15.08
N ILE A 323 3.84 -1.50 -14.32
CA ILE A 323 4.58 -2.72 -14.70
C ILE A 323 3.96 -3.42 -15.91
N ASP A 324 2.62 -3.38 -16.07
CA ASP A 324 1.95 -3.97 -17.23
C ASP A 324 2.27 -3.23 -18.52
N ALA A 325 2.39 -1.90 -18.47
CA ALA A 325 2.84 -1.10 -19.59
C ALA A 325 4.24 -1.52 -20.06
N LEU A 326 5.20 -1.68 -19.14
CA LEU A 326 6.58 -2.07 -19.46
C LEU A 326 6.68 -3.46 -20.11
N HIS A 327 5.84 -4.42 -19.71
CA HIS A 327 5.91 -5.79 -20.20
C HIS A 327 5.27 -5.95 -21.60
N ARG A 328 4.33 -5.08 -21.98
CA ARG A 328 3.65 -5.17 -23.28
C ARG A 328 4.46 -4.62 -24.45
N ASP A 329 5.34 -3.67 -24.20
CA ASP A 329 6.23 -3.10 -25.22
C ASP A 329 7.22 -4.14 -25.80
N TYR A 330 7.43 -5.26 -25.09
CA TYR A 330 8.23 -6.40 -25.55
C TYR A 330 7.50 -7.34 -26.55
N SER A 331 6.65 -6.83 -27.45
CA SER A 331 6.10 -7.45 -28.69
C SER A 331 5.59 -8.91 -28.72
N LYS A 332 5.65 -9.67 -27.62
CA LYS A 332 5.14 -11.04 -27.51
C LYS A 332 4.47 -11.17 -26.16
N TYR A 333 3.15 -11.40 -26.18
CA TYR A 333 2.24 -11.67 -25.06
C TYR A 333 2.69 -12.76 -24.05
N ASN A 334 3.90 -13.32 -24.19
CA ASN A 334 4.43 -14.46 -23.43
C ASN A 334 5.79 -14.20 -22.75
N LEU A 335 6.37 -12.99 -22.82
CA LEU A 335 7.68 -12.71 -22.19
C LEU A 335 7.51 -11.93 -20.87
N CYS A 336 7.21 -12.63 -19.79
CA CYS A 336 7.36 -12.08 -18.44
C CYS A 336 8.84 -12.11 -18.02
N LEU A 337 9.39 -10.97 -17.61
CA LEU A 337 10.79 -10.85 -17.16
C LEU A 337 11.01 -11.40 -15.74
N LEU A 338 9.94 -11.53 -14.95
CA LEU A 338 9.95 -12.02 -13.57
C LEU A 338 9.90 -13.56 -13.47
N GLY A 339 9.68 -14.26 -14.59
CA GLY A 339 9.46 -15.71 -14.62
C GLY A 339 10.47 -16.46 -15.47
N SER A 340 11.04 -17.53 -14.91
CA SER A 340 11.99 -18.41 -15.62
C SER A 340 11.28 -19.54 -16.37
N SER A 341 10.20 -20.08 -15.80
CA SER A 341 9.39 -21.17 -16.37
C SER A 341 8.09 -20.68 -17.03
N GLU A 342 7.44 -21.51 -17.84
CA GLU A 342 6.12 -21.18 -18.42
C GLU A 342 5.06 -20.87 -17.36
N ILE A 343 5.09 -21.62 -16.25
CA ILE A 343 4.15 -21.42 -15.13
C ILE A 343 4.40 -20.08 -14.44
N GLU A 344 5.66 -19.71 -14.21
CA GLU A 344 6.00 -18.44 -13.59
C GLU A 344 5.66 -17.26 -14.51
N LYS A 345 5.90 -17.40 -15.82
CA LYS A 345 5.55 -16.37 -16.79
C LYS A 345 4.05 -16.11 -16.85
N LYS A 346 3.25 -17.15 -16.62
CA LYS A 346 1.79 -17.05 -16.53
C LYS A 346 1.32 -16.29 -15.28
N HIS A 347 2.07 -16.38 -14.17
CA HIS A 347 1.79 -15.73 -12.90
C HIS A 347 2.76 -14.57 -12.64
N CYS A 348 2.99 -13.77 -13.68
CA CYS A 348 4.15 -12.88 -13.78
C CYS A 348 4.28 -11.92 -12.61
N TYR A 349 3.20 -11.23 -12.25
CA TYR A 349 3.26 -10.16 -11.24
C TYR A 349 3.09 -10.70 -9.83
N CYS A 350 2.63 -11.94 -9.66
CA CYS A 350 2.12 -12.44 -8.39
C CYS A 350 3.15 -12.35 -7.25
N ARG A 351 4.41 -12.71 -7.51
CA ARG A 351 5.47 -12.66 -6.49
C ARG A 351 5.92 -11.23 -6.16
N VAL A 352 5.97 -10.33 -7.15
CA VAL A 352 6.25 -8.91 -6.90
C VAL A 352 5.11 -8.25 -6.13
N LEU A 353 3.86 -8.54 -6.49
CA LEU A 353 2.67 -8.02 -5.80
C LEU A 353 2.52 -8.59 -4.39
N GLU A 354 3.03 -9.80 -4.13
CA GLU A 354 3.07 -10.39 -2.79
C GLU A 354 3.88 -9.56 -1.81
N ILE A 355 5.02 -9.00 -2.26
CA ILE A 355 5.91 -8.22 -1.40
C ILE A 355 5.67 -6.70 -1.46
N LEU A 356 4.82 -6.22 -2.38
CA LEU A 356 4.56 -4.80 -2.61
C LEU A 356 4.10 -4.08 -1.34
N ILE A 357 3.35 -4.79 -0.49
CA ILE A 357 2.87 -4.28 0.80
C ILE A 357 4.01 -3.84 1.72
N ASN A 358 5.16 -4.52 1.68
CA ASN A 358 6.31 -4.19 2.52
C ASN A 358 6.92 -2.84 2.13
N VAL A 359 7.07 -2.61 0.82
CA VAL A 359 7.60 -1.34 0.29
C VAL A 359 6.65 -0.20 0.63
N TRP A 360 5.35 -0.38 0.35
CA TRP A 360 4.34 0.62 0.69
C TRP A 360 4.35 0.92 2.20
N ALA A 361 4.21 -0.11 3.04
CA ALA A 361 4.13 0.05 4.49
C ALA A 361 5.37 0.73 5.09
N TYR A 362 6.56 0.36 4.61
CA TYR A 362 7.81 0.94 5.05
C TYR A 362 7.85 2.44 4.76
N HIS A 363 7.60 2.83 3.51
CA HIS A 363 7.74 4.22 3.07
C HIS A 363 6.52 5.11 3.37
N SER A 364 5.33 4.56 3.62
CA SER A 364 4.13 5.31 4.06
C SER A 364 4.03 5.47 5.58
N ALA A 365 5.12 5.21 6.32
CA ALA A 365 5.22 5.36 7.77
C ALA A 365 4.23 4.50 8.59
N ARG A 366 3.83 3.33 8.07
CA ARG A 366 2.95 2.39 8.79
C ARG A 366 3.74 1.61 9.82
N LYS A 367 3.22 1.52 11.06
CA LYS A 367 3.80 0.62 12.06
C LYS A 367 3.59 -0.81 11.59
N MET A 368 4.66 -1.60 11.52
CA MET A 368 4.59 -2.99 11.09
C MET A 368 4.87 -3.86 12.30
N VAL A 369 3.94 -4.74 12.64
CA VAL A 369 4.03 -5.58 13.84
C VAL A 369 3.94 -7.04 13.41
N TYR A 370 5.02 -7.76 13.64
CA TYR A 370 5.04 -9.20 13.46
C TYR A 370 4.28 -9.87 14.61
N ILE A 371 3.37 -10.78 14.27
CA ILE A 371 2.68 -11.65 15.21
C ILE A 371 3.23 -13.06 15.01
N ASN A 372 3.71 -13.68 16.09
CA ASN A 372 4.06 -15.09 16.07
C ASN A 372 2.77 -15.92 15.86
N PRO A 373 2.66 -16.70 14.78
CA PRO A 373 1.41 -17.39 14.45
C PRO A 373 1.00 -18.44 15.49
N ASN A 374 1.95 -18.97 16.27
CA ASN A 374 1.65 -19.98 17.28
C ASN A 374 1.25 -19.37 18.62
N THR A 375 2.00 -18.37 19.09
CA THR A 375 1.88 -17.82 20.46
C THR A 375 1.05 -16.54 20.54
N GLY A 376 0.93 -15.80 19.43
CA GLY A 376 0.36 -14.45 19.40
C GLY A 376 1.31 -13.36 19.93
N SER A 377 2.57 -13.67 20.24
CA SER A 377 3.53 -12.65 20.68
C SER A 377 3.78 -11.63 19.57
N MET A 378 3.78 -10.34 19.92
CA MET A 378 3.88 -9.23 18.98
C MET A 378 5.20 -8.48 19.12
N GLU A 379 5.81 -8.12 18.00
CA GLU A 379 7.05 -7.33 17.95
C GLU A 379 7.01 -6.35 16.78
N GLU A 380 7.26 -5.06 17.05
CA GLU A 380 7.38 -4.06 15.99
C GLU A 380 8.64 -4.32 15.16
N GLN A 381 8.47 -4.38 13.85
CA GLN A 381 9.53 -4.57 12.87
C GLN A 381 9.79 -3.26 12.16
N HIS A 382 11.07 -2.95 11.93
CA HIS A 382 11.51 -1.73 11.26
C HIS A 382 10.88 -0.46 11.86
N PRO A 383 11.15 -0.13 13.14
CA PRO A 383 10.43 0.89 13.89
C PRO A 383 10.39 2.25 13.16
N VAL A 384 9.22 2.90 13.14
CA VAL A 384 9.01 4.14 12.37
C VAL A 384 10.04 5.22 12.72
N GLU A 385 10.38 5.36 14.00
CA GLU A 385 11.37 6.32 14.50
C GLU A 385 12.78 6.10 13.92
N GLN A 386 13.15 4.86 13.63
CA GLN A 386 14.48 4.51 13.12
C GLN A 386 14.59 4.73 11.60
N ARG A 387 13.47 4.84 10.90
CA ARG A 387 13.44 4.94 9.43
C ARG A 387 13.04 6.31 8.87
N LYS A 388 12.76 7.31 9.70
CA LYS A 388 12.30 8.65 9.27
C LYS A 388 13.13 9.28 8.14
N SER A 389 14.46 9.20 8.21
CA SER A 389 15.37 9.76 7.22
C SER A 389 15.56 8.91 5.95
N PHE A 390 15.00 7.70 5.91
CA PHE A 390 15.15 6.75 4.79
C PHE A 390 13.83 6.52 4.04
N MET A 391 12.71 7.00 4.59
CA MET A 391 11.41 6.81 3.98
C MET A 391 11.26 7.72 2.75
N TRP A 392 10.60 7.19 1.72
CA TRP A 392 10.25 7.93 0.52
C TRP A 392 8.84 8.51 0.68
N ALA A 393 8.57 9.14 1.82
CA ALA A 393 7.23 9.49 2.28
C ALA A 393 6.45 10.33 1.24
N LYS A 394 7.13 11.25 0.55
CA LYS A 394 6.56 12.08 -0.51
C LYS A 394 5.89 11.30 -1.64
N TYR A 395 6.46 10.15 -2.03
CA TYR A 395 5.91 9.35 -3.12
C TYR A 395 4.70 8.55 -2.65
N PHE A 396 4.69 8.13 -1.39
CA PHE A 396 3.57 7.42 -0.79
C PHE A 396 2.60 8.37 -0.09
N ASN A 397 2.58 9.64 -0.52
CA ASN A 397 1.68 10.62 0.07
C ASN A 397 0.24 10.38 -0.38
N PHE A 398 -0.69 10.27 0.57
CA PHE A 398 -2.11 10.08 0.28
C PHE A 398 -2.67 11.11 -0.73
N SER A 399 -2.37 12.40 -0.56
CA SER A 399 -2.85 13.47 -1.43
C SER A 399 -2.28 13.34 -2.84
N LEU A 400 -1.00 12.94 -2.95
CA LEU A 400 -0.35 12.68 -4.25
C LEU A 400 -1.00 11.47 -4.93
N LEU A 401 -1.09 10.34 -4.22
CA LEU A 401 -1.70 9.11 -4.75
C LEU A 401 -3.15 9.35 -5.19
N LYS A 402 -3.91 10.11 -4.39
CA LYS A 402 -5.30 10.45 -4.69
C LYS A 402 -5.42 11.33 -5.92
N SER A 403 -4.57 12.35 -6.05
CA SER A 403 -4.52 13.21 -7.24
C SER A 403 -4.22 12.38 -8.49
N MET A 404 -3.19 11.53 -8.45
CA MET A 404 -2.81 10.68 -9.58
C MET A 404 -3.94 9.71 -9.97
N ASP A 405 -4.62 9.11 -8.98
CA ASP A 405 -5.75 8.20 -9.21
C ASP A 405 -6.95 8.94 -9.83
N GLU A 406 -7.20 10.20 -9.46
CA GLU A 406 -8.24 11.05 -10.07
C GLU A 406 -7.87 11.49 -11.49
N ASP A 407 -6.61 11.84 -11.75
CA ASP A 407 -6.14 12.21 -13.09
C ASP A 407 -6.28 11.03 -14.08
N LEU A 408 -5.95 9.82 -13.63
CA LEU A 408 -6.18 8.59 -14.41
C LEU A 408 -7.69 8.32 -14.63
N ALA A 409 -8.54 8.67 -13.66
CA ALA A 409 -9.99 8.53 -13.80
C ALA A 409 -10.56 9.48 -14.84
N GLU A 410 -10.12 10.74 -14.82
CA GLU A 410 -10.49 11.76 -15.80
C GLU A 410 -10.06 11.34 -17.21
N ALA A 411 -8.80 10.93 -17.39
CA ALA A 411 -8.29 10.46 -18.68
C ALA A 411 -9.05 9.23 -19.22
N ALA A 412 -9.47 8.31 -18.34
CA ALA A 412 -10.29 7.16 -18.73
C ALA A 412 -11.70 7.57 -19.17
N ASP A 413 -12.30 8.55 -18.49
CA ASP A 413 -13.63 9.07 -18.82
C ASP A 413 -13.65 9.86 -20.13
N ASP A 414 -12.58 10.60 -20.43
CA ASP A 414 -12.43 11.38 -21.66
C ASP A 414 -12.05 10.51 -22.89
N GLY A 415 -11.69 9.24 -22.65
CA GLY A 415 -11.24 8.32 -23.69
C GLY A 415 -9.80 8.58 -24.13
N ASP A 416 -9.04 9.33 -23.34
CA ASP A 416 -7.62 9.62 -23.53
C ASP A 416 -6.76 8.45 -23.06
N HIS A 417 -7.05 7.27 -23.60
CA HIS A 417 -6.34 6.06 -23.24
C HIS A 417 -4.87 6.17 -23.68
N PRO A 418 -3.90 6.03 -22.76
CA PRO A 418 -2.48 6.13 -23.13
C PRO A 418 -2.04 4.98 -24.07
N ARG A 419 -2.85 3.92 -24.15
CA ARG A 419 -2.57 2.69 -24.91
C ARG A 419 -3.85 1.90 -25.17
N GLU A 420 -3.80 1.00 -26.15
CA GLU A 420 -4.94 0.17 -26.57
C GLU A 420 -5.49 -0.72 -25.45
N MET A 421 -4.60 -1.23 -24.57
CA MET A 421 -4.96 -2.03 -23.40
C MET A 421 -4.48 -1.33 -22.13
N TRP A 422 -5.40 -0.68 -21.41
CA TRP A 422 -5.12 0.05 -20.18
C TRP A 422 -5.70 -0.68 -18.97
N LEU A 423 -4.84 -1.14 -18.06
CA LEU A 423 -5.22 -2.05 -16.97
C LEU A 423 -5.85 -1.32 -15.78
N TRP A 424 -5.36 -0.13 -15.43
CA TRP A 424 -5.78 0.63 -14.27
C TRP A 424 -7.31 0.80 -14.14
N PRO A 425 -8.07 1.23 -15.18
CA PRO A 425 -9.52 1.39 -15.06
C PRO A 425 -10.25 0.06 -14.80
N MET A 426 -9.64 -1.06 -15.20
CA MET A 426 -10.25 -2.40 -15.06
C MET A 426 -9.95 -3.05 -13.71
N THR A 427 -9.05 -2.48 -12.90
CA THR A 427 -8.68 -2.99 -11.57
C THR A 427 -9.50 -2.40 -10.43
N GLY A 428 -10.44 -1.49 -10.72
CA GLY A 428 -11.38 -0.94 -9.75
C GLY A 428 -12.06 0.34 -10.21
N GLU A 429 -13.12 0.72 -9.53
CA GLU A 429 -13.83 2.00 -9.70
C GLU A 429 -13.09 3.09 -8.91
N VAL A 430 -12.98 4.28 -9.48
CA VAL A 430 -12.44 5.47 -8.82
C VAL A 430 -13.50 6.55 -8.84
N PHE A 431 -13.82 7.10 -7.68
CA PHE A 431 -14.72 8.24 -7.57
C PHE A 431 -13.92 9.54 -7.61
N TRP A 432 -14.20 10.34 -8.63
CA TRP A 432 -13.66 11.67 -8.82
C TRP A 432 -14.80 12.65 -9.11
N GLN A 433 -14.49 13.95 -9.06
CA GLN A 433 -15.49 15.02 -9.12
C GLN A 433 -16.42 14.92 -10.35
N GLY A 434 -15.91 14.56 -11.53
CA GLY A 434 -16.70 14.45 -12.76
C GLY A 434 -17.74 13.33 -12.73
N ILE A 435 -17.48 12.20 -12.04
CA ILE A 435 -18.50 11.16 -11.81
C ILE A 435 -19.64 11.69 -10.94
N TYR A 436 -19.34 12.43 -9.87
CA TYR A 436 -20.36 13.04 -9.02
C TYR A 436 -21.24 14.02 -9.79
N GLU A 437 -20.64 14.83 -10.67
CA GLU A 437 -21.36 15.77 -11.52
C GLU A 437 -22.25 15.04 -12.54
N ARG A 438 -21.73 14.01 -13.19
CA ARG A 438 -22.47 13.15 -14.12
C ARG A 438 -23.67 12.46 -13.45
N GLU A 439 -23.46 11.82 -12.30
CA GLU A 439 -24.56 11.20 -11.53
C GLU A 439 -25.60 12.24 -11.09
N ARG A 440 -25.15 13.42 -10.66
CA ARG A 440 -26.05 14.52 -10.26
C ARG A 440 -26.90 14.99 -11.43
N GLU A 441 -26.31 15.13 -12.62
CA GLU A 441 -27.04 15.45 -13.85
C GLU A 441 -28.05 14.37 -14.23
N GLU A 442 -27.67 13.09 -14.17
CA GLU A 442 -28.58 11.98 -14.45
C GLU A 442 -29.76 11.94 -13.48
N ARG A 443 -29.51 12.09 -12.18
CA ARG A 443 -30.57 12.21 -11.16
C ARG A 443 -31.50 13.40 -11.47
N TYR A 444 -30.95 14.52 -11.93
CA TYR A 444 -31.74 15.68 -12.37
C TYR A 444 -32.58 15.35 -13.60
N ARG A 445 -32.01 14.71 -14.63
CA ARG A 445 -32.71 14.27 -15.85
C ARG A 445 -33.85 13.30 -15.52
N LEU A 446 -33.61 12.30 -14.68
CA LEU A 446 -34.64 11.35 -14.20
C LEU A 446 -35.76 12.06 -13.43
N LYS A 447 -35.42 13.03 -12.58
CA LYS A 447 -36.41 13.83 -11.83
C LYS A 447 -37.27 14.67 -12.79
N MET A 448 -36.68 15.26 -13.82
CA MET A 448 -37.40 16.03 -14.84
C MET A 448 -38.29 15.14 -15.73
N ASP A 449 -37.81 13.96 -16.12
CA ASP A 449 -38.62 12.97 -16.87
C ASP A 449 -39.81 12.47 -16.03
N LYS A 450 -39.59 12.16 -14.73
CA LYS A 450 -40.68 11.79 -13.81
C LYS A 450 -41.72 12.91 -13.67
N LYS A 451 -41.29 14.17 -13.59
CA LYS A 451 -42.20 15.33 -13.58
C LYS A 451 -42.99 15.43 -14.88
N ARG A 452 -42.34 15.28 -16.04
CA ARG A 452 -42.99 15.29 -17.36
C ARG A 452 -44.04 14.18 -17.47
N LYS A 453 -43.68 12.94 -17.19
CA LYS A 453 -44.59 11.78 -17.20
C LYS A 453 -45.76 11.94 -16.22
N THR A 454 -45.54 12.58 -15.07
CA THR A 454 -46.61 12.87 -14.11
C THR A 454 -47.58 13.92 -14.66
N LYS A 455 -47.07 14.99 -15.28
CA LYS A 455 -47.88 16.04 -15.90
C LYS A 455 -48.68 15.50 -17.09
N GLU A 456 -48.08 14.67 -17.92
CA GLU A 456 -48.76 13.95 -19.01
C GLU A 456 -49.87 13.05 -18.48
N LYS A 457 -49.60 12.22 -17.46
CA LYS A 457 -50.62 11.40 -16.80
C LYS A 457 -51.77 12.24 -16.23
N LEU A 458 -51.47 13.41 -15.68
CA LEU A 458 -52.49 14.32 -15.13
C LEU A 458 -53.34 14.94 -16.24
N TYR A 459 -52.72 15.34 -17.36
CA TYR A 459 -53.40 15.86 -18.53
C TYR A 459 -54.29 14.81 -19.20
N GLU A 460 -53.79 13.59 -19.36
CA GLU A 460 -54.56 12.43 -19.83
C GLU A 460 -55.77 12.14 -18.94
N ARG A 461 -55.61 12.20 -17.61
CA ARG A 461 -56.73 12.07 -16.65
C ARG A 461 -57.78 13.17 -16.79
N MET A 462 -57.36 14.42 -17.04
CA MET A 462 -58.29 15.53 -17.26
C MET A 462 -59.03 15.41 -18.60
N LYS A 463 -58.36 14.90 -19.64
CA LYS A 463 -58.90 14.80 -21.00
C LYS A 463 -59.81 13.59 -21.21
N TYR A 464 -59.49 12.46 -20.59
CA TYR A 464 -60.18 11.18 -20.83
C TYR A 464 -60.76 10.52 -19.56
N GLY A 465 -60.63 11.15 -18.39
CA GLY A 465 -61.11 10.60 -17.12
C GLY A 465 -60.25 9.46 -16.57
N TYR A 466 -60.68 8.85 -15.45
CA TYR A 466 -60.01 7.68 -14.88
C TYR A 466 -60.30 6.43 -15.73
N LYS A 467 -59.31 5.90 -16.45
CA LYS A 467 -59.39 4.55 -17.02
C LYS A 467 -59.25 3.52 -15.88
N GLN A 468 -60.36 3.03 -15.36
CA GLN A 468 -60.37 1.85 -14.48
C GLN A 468 -59.89 0.64 -15.28
N LYS A 469 -58.84 -0.05 -14.79
CA LYS A 469 -58.55 -1.41 -15.26
C LYS A 469 -59.64 -2.34 -14.72
N SER A 470 -60.29 -3.10 -15.59
CA SER A 470 -61.20 -4.16 -15.18
C SER A 470 -60.44 -5.21 -14.37
N LEU A 471 -61.01 -5.67 -13.27
CA LEU A 471 -60.43 -6.68 -12.37
C LEU A 471 -60.44 -8.12 -12.94
N GLY A 472 -60.45 -8.26 -14.27
CA GLY A 472 -60.37 -9.56 -14.95
C GLY A 472 -59.61 -9.39 -16.26
N GLY A 473 -58.42 -9.96 -16.32
CA GLY A 473 -57.49 -9.91 -17.45
C GLY A 473 -56.14 -10.46 -17.04
#